data_AF-A0A6L3VKX3-F1
#
_entry.id   AF-A0A6L3VKX3-F1
#
_cell.length_a   1.000
_cell.length_b   1.000
_cell.length_c   1.000
_cell.angle_alpha   90.00
_cell.angle_beta   90.00
_cell.angle_gamma   90.00
#
_symmetry.space_group_name_H-M   'P 1'
#
loop_
_entity.id
_entity.type
_entity.pdbx_description
1 polymer ?
#
loop_
_entity_poly.entity_id
_entity_poly.type
_entity_poly.pdbx_seq_one_letter_code
_entity_poly.pdbx_strand_id
1 'polypeptide(L)'
;MSWNRTAKRAPTGDRTVPLPYADRGEAGRVLADRLAPMGLDGAVVLALPRGGVPVGFEVARRLRSPLDVLVTRKIGFPPQPELGVGAIAEGGEPVFDRGLLDRLGLTEDDMAATVRAERAELDRRVAAYRGGRSLPDVAGRAVVVVDDGLATGGTARAAVRAMRRRGPSRLALAVPVGAEDTVRSLAAEVDDLVVPAAPWDFRAVGQWYRDFDQLTDRDVTGWLERAGTAT
;
A
#
# COMPACT_ATOMS: atom_id res chain seq x y z
N MET A 1 39.67 13.87 -8.23
CA MET A 1 39.04 12.66 -7.65
C MET A 1 37.55 12.72 -7.94
N SER A 2 37.08 11.77 -8.75
CA SER A 2 35.77 11.75 -9.40
C SER A 2 34.64 11.46 -8.41
N TRP A 3 33.68 12.37 -8.30
CA TRP A 3 32.37 12.11 -7.70
C TRP A 3 31.40 11.82 -8.84
N ASN A 4 31.32 10.55 -9.25
CA ASN A 4 30.29 10.08 -10.17
C ASN A 4 29.34 9.15 -9.40
N ARG A 5 28.23 9.72 -8.93
CA ARG A 5 27.07 8.95 -8.49
C ARG A 5 25.85 9.61 -9.12
N THR A 6 25.50 9.12 -10.30
CA THR A 6 24.30 9.45 -11.06
C THR A 6 23.07 9.35 -10.15
N ALA A 7 22.51 10.51 -9.80
CA ALA A 7 21.16 10.60 -9.26
C ALA A 7 20.21 9.95 -10.29
N LYS A 8 19.52 8.88 -9.88
CA LYS A 8 18.45 8.28 -10.69
C LYS A 8 17.37 9.35 -10.88
N ARG A 9 17.31 9.90 -12.09
CA ARG A 9 16.23 10.79 -12.55
C ARG A 9 14.90 10.03 -12.45
N ALA A 10 13.96 10.57 -11.69
CA ALA A 10 12.57 10.13 -11.76
C ALA A 10 12.05 10.32 -13.20
N PRO A 11 11.35 9.34 -13.79
CA PRO A 11 10.77 9.52 -15.11
C PRO A 11 9.55 10.45 -15.00
N THR A 12 9.76 11.75 -15.20
CA THR A 12 8.70 12.73 -15.43
C THR A 12 8.15 12.54 -16.85
N GLY A 13 7.27 11.55 -17.01
CA GLY A 13 6.33 11.50 -18.13
C GLY A 13 5.13 12.38 -17.78
N ASP A 14 5.23 13.66 -18.13
CA ASP A 14 4.22 14.70 -17.97
C ASP A 14 3.02 14.45 -18.89
N ARG A 15 2.20 13.46 -18.50
CA ARG A 15 0.78 13.48 -18.79
C ARG A 15 0.12 13.82 -17.47
N THR A 16 -0.38 15.05 -17.37
CA THR A 16 -1.32 15.44 -16.33
C THR A 16 -2.48 14.43 -16.35
N VAL A 17 -2.67 13.74 -15.24
CA VAL A 17 -3.83 12.86 -15.08
C VAL A 17 -5.03 13.78 -14.80
N PRO A 18 -6.12 13.69 -15.57
CA PRO A 18 -7.31 14.48 -15.26
C PRO A 18 -7.86 14.02 -13.91
N LEU A 19 -7.91 14.95 -12.96
CA LEU A 19 -8.49 14.74 -11.63
C LEU A 19 -9.78 15.56 -11.51
N PRO A 20 -10.74 15.11 -10.69
CA PRO A 20 -10.75 13.85 -9.94
C PRO A 20 -11.02 12.63 -10.83
N TYR A 21 -10.52 11.45 -10.41
CA TYR A 21 -10.90 10.17 -11.00
C TYR A 21 -12.42 9.94 -10.86
N ALA A 22 -13.03 9.21 -11.78
CA ALA A 22 -14.42 8.78 -11.72
C ALA A 22 -14.66 7.90 -10.49
N ASP A 23 -13.84 6.86 -10.35
CA ASP A 23 -13.91 5.83 -9.33
C ASP A 23 -12.54 5.18 -9.14
N ARG A 24 -12.45 4.23 -8.20
CA ARG A 24 -11.22 3.44 -7.96
C ARG A 24 -10.78 2.59 -9.16
N GLY A 25 -11.71 2.18 -10.03
CA GLY A 25 -11.40 1.43 -11.23
C GLY A 25 -10.67 2.28 -12.28
N GLU A 26 -11.09 3.53 -12.51
CA GLU A 26 -10.37 4.45 -13.40
C GLU A 26 -8.96 4.73 -12.88
N ALA A 27 -8.85 5.02 -11.60
CA ALA A 27 -7.56 5.24 -10.94
C ALA A 27 -6.64 4.01 -11.07
N GLY A 28 -7.19 2.80 -10.90
CA GLY A 28 -6.50 1.53 -11.12
C GLY A 28 -6.01 1.35 -12.55
N ARG A 29 -6.82 1.67 -13.57
CA ARG A 29 -6.42 1.58 -14.99
C ARG A 29 -5.27 2.55 -15.31
N VAL A 30 -5.35 3.80 -14.83
CA VAL A 30 -4.27 4.77 -15.00
C VAL A 30 -2.97 4.27 -14.35
N LEU A 31 -3.06 3.76 -13.12
CA LEU A 31 -1.91 3.21 -12.40
C LEU A 31 -1.32 2.00 -13.12
N ALA A 32 -2.18 1.12 -13.63
CA ALA A 32 -1.80 -0.08 -14.36
C ALA A 32 -1.04 0.22 -15.66
N ASP A 33 -1.46 1.25 -16.40
CA ASP A 33 -0.76 1.70 -17.62
C ASP A 33 0.63 2.29 -17.31
N ARG A 34 0.83 2.88 -16.14
CA ARG A 34 2.15 3.35 -15.68
C ARG A 34 3.06 2.20 -15.26
N LEU A 35 2.49 1.12 -14.71
CA LEU A 35 3.23 -0.08 -14.28
C LEU A 35 3.59 -1.01 -15.43
N ALA A 36 2.74 -1.11 -16.45
CA ALA A 36 2.92 -2.03 -17.58
C ALA A 36 4.31 -1.97 -18.26
N PRO A 37 4.92 -0.80 -18.54
CA PRO A 37 6.23 -0.74 -19.20
C PRO A 37 7.41 -1.06 -18.26
N MET A 38 7.18 -1.35 -16.97
CA MET A 38 8.25 -1.47 -15.98
C MET A 38 8.91 -2.86 -15.93
N GLY A 39 8.48 -3.83 -16.75
CA GLY A 39 9.03 -5.19 -16.76
C GLY A 39 8.74 -5.94 -15.45
N LEU A 40 7.47 -5.94 -15.04
CA LEU A 40 6.97 -6.58 -13.82
C LEU A 40 6.35 -7.96 -14.10
N ASP A 41 6.86 -8.68 -15.11
CA ASP A 41 6.37 -10.01 -15.48
C ASP A 41 6.46 -10.99 -14.30
N GLY A 42 5.39 -11.73 -14.05
CA GLY A 42 5.31 -12.68 -12.93
C GLY A 42 5.21 -12.04 -11.53
N ALA A 43 5.04 -10.71 -11.45
CA ALA A 43 4.85 -10.02 -10.18
C ALA A 43 3.59 -10.50 -9.45
N VAL A 44 3.60 -10.37 -8.12
CA VAL A 44 2.41 -10.52 -7.27
C VAL A 44 1.88 -9.13 -6.95
N VAL A 45 0.58 -8.90 -7.19
CA VAL A 45 -0.09 -7.67 -6.80
C VAL A 45 -0.73 -7.88 -5.43
N LEU A 46 -0.33 -7.07 -4.46
CA LEU A 46 -0.83 -7.10 -3.10
C LEU A 46 -1.57 -5.79 -2.79
N ALA A 47 -2.88 -5.85 -2.73
CA ALA A 47 -3.72 -4.70 -2.45
C ALA A 47 -3.90 -4.47 -0.94
N LEU A 48 -3.80 -3.23 -0.49
CA LEU A 48 -4.11 -2.83 0.88
C LEU A 48 -5.63 -2.68 1.02
N PRO A 49 -6.28 -3.46 1.90
CA PRO A 49 -7.72 -3.40 2.03
C PRO A 49 -8.17 -2.17 2.85
N ARG A 50 -9.34 -1.61 2.54
CA ARG A 50 -10.31 -2.07 1.53
C ARG A 50 -10.18 -1.35 0.20
N GLY A 51 -9.84 -0.06 0.26
CA GLY A 51 -9.78 0.85 -0.88
C GLY A 51 -8.83 0.40 -1.99
N GLY A 52 -7.65 -0.12 -1.65
CA GLY A 52 -6.67 -0.58 -2.63
C GLY A 52 -7.09 -1.78 -3.46
N VAL A 53 -8.11 -2.55 -3.07
CA VAL A 53 -8.50 -3.80 -3.73
C VAL A 53 -9.04 -3.60 -5.15
N PRO A 54 -10.05 -2.75 -5.42
CA PRO A 54 -10.48 -2.46 -6.79
C PRO A 54 -9.38 -1.82 -7.66
N VAL A 55 -8.48 -1.03 -7.07
CA VAL A 55 -7.32 -0.46 -7.78
C VAL A 55 -6.36 -1.59 -8.18
N GLY A 56 -6.00 -2.44 -7.21
CA GLY A 56 -5.14 -3.61 -7.40
C GLY A 56 -5.71 -4.61 -8.39
N PHE A 57 -7.04 -4.77 -8.46
CA PHE A 57 -7.70 -5.60 -9.45
C PHE A 57 -7.39 -5.16 -10.89
N GLU A 58 -7.48 -3.87 -11.19
CA GLU A 58 -7.17 -3.37 -12.53
C GLU A 58 -5.68 -3.50 -12.85
N VAL A 59 -4.81 -3.27 -11.86
CA VAL A 59 -3.36 -3.48 -11.97
C VAL A 59 -3.05 -4.96 -12.27
N ALA A 60 -3.57 -5.88 -11.47
CA ALA A 60 -3.38 -7.31 -11.63
C ALA A 60 -3.85 -7.81 -13.00
N ARG A 61 -5.04 -7.38 -13.43
CA ARG A 61 -5.60 -7.71 -14.75
C ARG A 61 -4.70 -7.23 -15.89
N ARG A 62 -4.21 -5.99 -15.81
CA ARG A 62 -3.35 -5.40 -16.85
C ARG A 62 -1.96 -6.04 -16.93
N LEU A 63 -1.42 -6.45 -15.79
CA LEU A 63 -0.12 -7.12 -15.69
C LEU A 63 -0.20 -8.64 -15.90
N ARG A 64 -1.42 -9.21 -15.92
CA ARG A 64 -1.67 -10.67 -15.89
C ARG A 64 -1.00 -11.32 -14.69
N SER A 65 -1.12 -10.67 -13.54
CA SER A 65 -0.51 -11.06 -12.28
C SER A 65 -1.58 -11.53 -11.29
N PRO A 66 -1.25 -12.45 -10.37
CA PRO A 66 -2.14 -12.79 -9.27
C PRO A 66 -2.39 -11.56 -8.39
N LEU A 67 -3.65 -11.39 -7.98
CA LEU A 67 -4.07 -10.43 -6.95
C LEU A 67 -4.30 -11.17 -5.64
N ASP A 68 -3.76 -10.64 -4.56
CA ASP A 68 -4.21 -10.95 -3.20
C ASP A 68 -4.21 -9.69 -2.33
N VAL A 69 -4.67 -9.81 -1.09
CA VAL A 69 -4.63 -8.73 -0.11
C VAL A 69 -3.40 -8.83 0.77
N LEU A 70 -2.85 -7.67 1.13
CA LEU A 70 -1.89 -7.53 2.23
C LEU A 70 -2.55 -6.77 3.37
N VAL A 71 -2.94 -7.48 4.42
CA VAL A 71 -3.66 -6.90 5.56
C VAL A 71 -2.68 -6.20 6.50
N THR A 72 -3.03 -4.95 6.82
CA THR A 72 -2.30 -4.11 7.77
C THR A 72 -3.24 -3.49 8.78
N ARG A 73 -2.71 -3.12 9.95
CA ARG A 73 -3.42 -2.42 11.03
C ARG A 73 -2.59 -1.26 11.54
N LYS A 74 -3.23 -0.13 11.79
CA LYS A 74 -2.62 1.03 12.46
C LYS A 74 -2.48 0.71 13.95
N ILE A 75 -1.33 1.03 14.52
CA ILE A 75 -1.13 0.99 15.97
C ILE A 75 -1.33 2.43 16.46
N GLY A 76 -2.47 2.67 17.08
CA GLY A 76 -2.85 3.98 17.61
C GLY A 76 -2.21 4.27 18.97
N PHE A 77 -1.93 5.54 19.25
CA PHE A 77 -1.57 6.00 20.59
C PHE A 77 -2.78 5.80 21.54
N PRO A 78 -2.67 5.08 22.68
CA PRO A 78 -3.86 4.70 23.46
C PRO A 78 -4.76 5.87 23.89
N PRO A 79 -4.24 7.02 24.35
CA PRO A 79 -5.06 8.19 24.68
C PRO A 79 -5.71 8.88 23.47
N GLN A 80 -5.17 8.69 22.26
CA GLN A 80 -5.71 9.24 21.02
C GLN A 80 -5.56 8.22 19.89
N PRO A 81 -6.44 7.19 19.81
CA PRO A 81 -6.27 6.06 18.89
C PRO A 81 -6.17 6.44 17.42
N GLU A 82 -6.67 7.62 17.06
CA GLU A 82 -6.53 8.16 15.71
C GLU A 82 -5.11 8.56 15.33
N LEU A 83 -4.28 8.91 16.31
CA LEU A 83 -2.86 9.18 16.14
C LEU A 83 -2.10 7.85 15.98
N GLY A 84 -1.73 7.51 14.75
CA GLY A 84 -0.95 6.30 14.46
C GLY A 84 0.52 6.48 14.86
N VAL A 85 0.97 5.73 15.86
CA VAL A 85 2.39 5.68 16.29
C VAL A 85 3.16 4.54 15.64
N GLY A 86 2.44 3.66 14.95
CA GLY A 86 3.02 2.57 14.18
C GLY A 86 1.96 1.88 13.33
N ALA A 87 2.36 0.79 12.71
CA ALA A 87 1.47 -0.12 12.04
C ALA A 87 2.08 -1.53 12.00
N ILE A 88 1.22 -2.53 11.83
CA ILE A 88 1.56 -3.94 11.75
C ILE A 88 0.97 -4.51 10.46
N ALA A 89 1.73 -5.38 9.80
CA ALA A 89 1.28 -6.14 8.64
C ALA A 89 1.26 -7.63 8.96
N GLU A 90 0.48 -8.40 8.21
CA GLU A 90 0.34 -9.83 8.44
C GLU A 90 1.64 -10.62 8.28
N GLY A 91 1.88 -11.52 9.23
CA GLY A 91 3.15 -12.26 9.31
C GLY A 91 4.39 -11.37 9.51
N GLY A 92 4.20 -10.15 10.00
CA GLY A 92 5.27 -9.21 10.30
C GLY A 92 5.28 -8.77 11.77
N GLU A 93 6.41 -8.18 12.16
CA GLU A 93 6.53 -7.43 13.40
C GLU A 93 5.94 -6.02 13.27
N PRO A 94 5.48 -5.43 14.39
CA PRO A 94 5.11 -4.03 14.46
C PRO A 94 6.23 -3.14 13.94
N VAL A 95 5.84 -2.06 13.27
CA VAL A 95 6.74 -1.01 12.85
C VAL A 95 6.27 0.28 13.48
N PHE A 96 7.14 0.90 14.26
CA PHE A 96 6.86 2.17 14.93
C PHE A 96 7.54 3.36 14.24
N ASP A 97 6.90 4.52 14.35
CA ASP A 97 7.56 5.80 14.17
C ASP A 97 8.32 6.13 15.47
N ARG A 98 9.61 5.80 15.48
CA ARG A 98 10.47 6.02 16.65
C ARG A 98 10.54 7.49 17.05
N GLY A 99 10.59 8.40 16.07
CA GLY A 99 10.65 9.84 16.36
C GLY A 99 9.36 10.34 17.01
N LEU A 100 8.21 9.79 16.64
CA LEU A 100 6.93 10.09 17.29
C LEU A 100 6.85 9.45 18.69
N LEU A 101 7.27 8.20 18.87
CA LEU A 101 7.33 7.56 20.19
C LEU A 101 8.19 8.37 21.16
N ASP A 102 9.39 8.79 20.73
CA ASP A 102 10.31 9.59 21.54
C ASP A 102 9.66 10.92 21.98
N ARG A 103 8.96 11.62 21.07
CA ARG A 103 8.25 12.87 21.39
C ARG A 103 7.09 12.69 22.36
N LEU A 104 6.46 11.51 22.35
CA LEU A 104 5.38 11.14 23.26
C LEU A 104 5.91 10.56 24.58
N GLY A 105 7.22 10.35 24.71
CA GLY A 105 7.84 9.74 25.89
C GLY A 105 7.47 8.26 26.05
N LEU A 106 7.28 7.55 24.93
CA LEU A 106 6.86 6.15 24.89
C LEU A 106 7.97 5.23 24.39
N THR A 107 7.93 4.00 24.87
CA THR A 107 8.71 2.87 24.36
C THR A 107 7.82 1.93 23.54
N GLU A 108 8.43 1.00 22.80
CA GLU A 108 7.66 -0.05 22.10
C GLU A 108 6.90 -0.97 23.09
N ASP A 109 7.43 -1.15 24.30
CA ASP A 109 6.80 -1.97 25.35
C ASP A 109 5.52 -1.34 25.90
N ASP A 110 5.47 -0.01 25.98
CA ASP A 110 4.25 0.73 26.36
C ASP A 110 3.09 0.47 25.35
N MET A 111 3.45 0.09 24.12
CA MET A 111 2.50 -0.20 23.05
C MET A 111 2.06 -1.67 22.99
N ALA A 112 2.59 -2.54 23.85
CA ALA A 112 2.37 -3.99 23.75
C ALA A 112 0.89 -4.39 23.82
N ALA A 113 0.08 -3.72 24.64
CA ALA A 113 -1.36 -4.00 24.72
C ALA A 113 -2.09 -3.65 23.42
N THR A 114 -1.79 -2.47 22.85
CA THR A 114 -2.35 -2.03 21.56
C THR A 114 -1.92 -2.97 20.44
N VAL A 115 -0.64 -3.36 20.39
CA VAL A 115 -0.12 -4.32 19.41
C VAL A 115 -0.88 -5.64 19.47
N ARG A 116 -1.12 -6.19 20.67
CA ARG A 116 -1.89 -7.45 20.82
C ARG A 116 -3.31 -7.31 20.28
N ALA A 117 -4.00 -6.21 20.61
CA ALA A 117 -5.36 -5.97 20.13
C ALA A 117 -5.40 -5.82 18.59
N GLU A 118 -4.49 -5.04 18.02
CA GLU A 118 -4.39 -4.85 16.57
C GLU A 118 -3.98 -6.13 15.84
N ARG A 119 -3.14 -6.98 16.44
CA ARG A 119 -2.79 -8.29 15.87
C ARG A 119 -3.99 -9.23 15.84
N ALA A 120 -4.80 -9.29 16.90
CA ALA A 120 -6.02 -10.08 16.91
C ALA A 120 -7.02 -9.65 15.83
N GLU A 121 -7.22 -8.33 15.63
CA GLU A 121 -8.07 -7.81 14.56
C GLU A 121 -7.47 -8.04 13.17
N LEU A 122 -6.14 -7.95 13.04
CA LEU A 122 -5.43 -8.31 11.82
C LEU A 122 -5.73 -9.76 11.44
N ASP A 123 -5.56 -10.70 12.37
CA ASP A 123 -5.77 -12.13 12.13
C ASP A 123 -7.24 -12.43 11.76
N ARG A 124 -8.19 -11.75 12.41
CA ARG A 124 -9.63 -11.84 12.04
C ARG A 124 -9.87 -11.43 10.58
N ARG A 125 -9.30 -10.29 10.15
CA ARG A 125 -9.46 -9.79 8.76
C ARG A 125 -8.78 -10.69 7.75
N VAL A 126 -7.59 -11.19 8.08
CA VAL A 126 -6.89 -12.19 7.27
C VAL A 126 -7.75 -13.41 7.03
N ALA A 127 -8.35 -13.97 8.09
CA ALA A 127 -9.26 -15.10 7.99
C ALA A 127 -10.49 -14.78 7.13
N ALA A 128 -11.07 -13.59 7.30
CA ALA A 128 -12.24 -13.14 6.52
C ALA A 128 -11.94 -13.00 5.01
N TYR A 129 -10.77 -12.46 4.64
CA TYR A 129 -10.44 -12.23 3.23
C TYR A 129 -9.86 -13.45 2.52
N ARG A 130 -9.03 -14.25 3.22
CA ARG A 130 -8.28 -15.34 2.60
C ARG A 130 -8.84 -16.73 2.93
N GLY A 131 -9.82 -16.85 3.83
CA GLY A 131 -10.49 -18.11 4.15
C GLY A 131 -9.53 -19.22 4.60
N GLY A 132 -8.42 -18.85 5.27
CA GLY A 132 -7.36 -19.77 5.67
C GLY A 132 -6.25 -19.98 4.64
N ARG A 133 -6.36 -19.45 3.41
CA ARG A 133 -5.21 -19.42 2.48
C ARG A 133 -4.06 -18.63 3.11
N SER A 134 -2.82 -19.01 2.83
CA SER A 134 -1.61 -18.28 3.24
C SER A 134 -1.28 -17.14 2.27
N LEU A 135 -0.46 -16.17 2.70
CA LEU A 135 -0.10 -15.04 1.85
C LEU A 135 0.73 -15.62 0.69
N PRO A 136 0.55 -15.15 -0.56
CA PRO A 136 1.35 -15.65 -1.68
C PRO A 136 2.85 -15.60 -1.38
N ASP A 137 3.59 -16.59 -1.86
CA ASP A 137 5.04 -16.54 -1.79
C ASP A 137 5.58 -15.44 -2.72
N VAL A 138 6.37 -14.56 -2.12
CA VAL A 138 6.93 -13.36 -2.72
C VAL A 138 8.46 -13.41 -2.81
N ALA A 139 9.10 -14.43 -2.21
CA ALA A 139 10.54 -14.53 -2.20
C ALA A 139 11.10 -14.64 -3.63
N GLY A 140 12.08 -13.79 -3.97
CA GLY A 140 12.68 -13.75 -5.31
C GLY A 140 11.76 -13.24 -6.43
N ARG A 141 10.53 -12.82 -6.12
CA ARG A 141 9.55 -12.30 -7.10
C ARG A 141 9.38 -10.80 -6.99
N ALA A 142 8.95 -10.17 -8.09
CA ALA A 142 8.51 -8.79 -8.03
C ALA A 142 7.18 -8.70 -7.26
N VAL A 143 7.03 -7.68 -6.43
CA VAL A 143 5.82 -7.40 -5.66
C VAL A 143 5.38 -5.97 -5.92
N VAL A 144 4.10 -5.79 -6.20
CA VAL A 144 3.47 -4.48 -6.35
C VAL A 144 2.46 -4.32 -5.23
N VAL A 145 2.77 -3.48 -4.25
CA VAL A 145 1.84 -3.07 -3.20
C VAL A 145 0.97 -1.94 -3.74
N VAL A 146 -0.36 -2.09 -3.64
CA VAL A 146 -1.32 -1.13 -4.21
C VAL A 146 -2.27 -0.59 -3.14
N ASP A 147 -2.54 0.72 -3.15
CA ASP A 147 -3.58 1.37 -2.36
C ASP A 147 -4.37 2.39 -3.20
N ASP A 148 -5.53 2.86 -2.72
CA ASP A 148 -6.33 3.88 -3.42
C ASP A 148 -5.83 5.32 -3.21
N GLY A 149 -4.97 5.54 -2.23
CA GLY A 149 -4.21 6.76 -2.12
C GLY A 149 -3.32 6.79 -0.90
N LEU A 150 -2.46 7.80 -0.83
CA LEU A 150 -1.40 7.88 0.17
C LEU A 150 -1.48 9.20 0.93
N ALA A 151 -2.25 9.21 2.02
CA ALA A 151 -2.39 10.37 2.90
C ALA A 151 -1.19 10.49 3.86
N THR A 152 -1.20 9.78 4.98
CA THR A 152 -0.11 9.78 5.98
C THR A 152 0.91 8.66 5.75
N GLY A 153 0.54 7.63 4.99
CA GLY A 153 1.43 6.56 4.54
C GLY A 153 1.80 5.51 5.59
N GLY A 154 1.31 5.58 6.84
CA GLY A 154 1.64 4.60 7.89
C GLY A 154 1.31 3.16 7.49
N THR A 155 0.11 2.94 6.94
CA THR A 155 -0.36 1.65 6.39
C THR A 155 0.58 1.13 5.31
N ALA A 156 0.86 1.94 4.29
CA ALA A 156 1.75 1.59 3.19
C ALA A 156 3.18 1.31 3.66
N ARG A 157 3.70 2.07 4.63
CA ARG A 157 5.03 1.88 5.21
C ARG A 157 5.16 0.54 5.92
N ALA A 158 4.17 0.15 6.72
CA ALA A 158 4.16 -1.17 7.36
C ALA A 158 4.09 -2.30 6.34
N ALA A 159 3.24 -2.16 5.32
CA ALA A 159 3.16 -3.12 4.21
C ALA A 159 4.51 -3.28 3.50
N VAL A 160 5.13 -2.17 3.06
CA VAL A 160 6.43 -2.15 2.38
C VAL A 160 7.51 -2.81 3.23
N ARG A 161 7.65 -2.43 4.50
CA ARG A 161 8.68 -3.01 5.39
C ARG A 161 8.45 -4.48 5.65
N ALA A 162 7.20 -4.92 5.81
CA ALA A 162 6.88 -6.33 5.99
C ALA A 162 7.22 -7.14 4.74
N MET A 163 6.91 -6.63 3.55
CA MET A 163 7.28 -7.30 2.29
C MET A 163 8.77 -7.30 2.06
N ARG A 164 9.49 -6.22 2.38
CA ARG A 164 10.96 -6.15 2.24
C ARG A 164 11.66 -7.28 3.00
N ARG A 165 11.19 -7.63 4.20
CA ARG A 165 11.73 -8.75 4.99
C ARG A 165 11.48 -10.14 4.39
N ARG A 166 10.49 -10.26 3.50
CA ARG A 166 10.18 -11.52 2.79
C ARG A 166 11.04 -11.73 1.54
N GLY A 167 11.96 -10.81 1.25
CA GLY A 167 12.95 -10.96 0.18
C GLY A 167 12.41 -10.96 -1.26
N PRO A 168 11.51 -10.04 -1.66
CA PRO A 168 11.15 -9.89 -3.06
C PRO A 168 12.37 -9.46 -3.89
N SER A 169 12.43 -9.86 -5.16
CA SER A 169 13.49 -9.40 -6.08
C SER A 169 13.33 -7.93 -6.47
N ARG A 170 12.10 -7.41 -6.38
CA ARG A 170 11.76 -6.01 -6.62
C ARG A 170 10.48 -5.66 -5.87
N LEU A 171 10.48 -4.55 -5.15
CA LEU A 171 9.32 -4.06 -4.38
C LEU A 171 8.89 -2.70 -4.91
N ALA A 172 7.71 -2.66 -5.54
CA ALA A 172 7.07 -1.44 -5.98
C ALA A 172 5.91 -1.07 -5.05
N LEU A 173 5.77 0.23 -4.75
CA LEU A 173 4.55 0.80 -4.20
C LEU A 173 3.86 1.63 -5.28
N ALA A 174 2.58 1.40 -5.50
CA ALA A 174 1.82 2.04 -6.54
C ALA A 174 0.50 2.58 -5.97
N VAL A 175 0.29 3.90 -6.07
CA VAL A 175 -0.92 4.56 -5.57
C VAL A 175 -1.37 5.63 -6.58
N PRO A 176 -2.66 5.79 -6.88
CA PRO A 176 -3.12 6.74 -7.89
C PRO A 176 -2.88 8.21 -7.52
N VAL A 177 -2.91 8.52 -6.22
CA VAL A 177 -2.73 9.86 -5.69
C VAL A 177 -2.11 9.83 -4.29
N GLY A 178 -1.30 10.83 -3.93
CA GLY A 178 -0.71 10.92 -2.59
C GLY A 178 -0.28 12.32 -2.18
N ALA A 179 -0.16 12.55 -0.88
CA ALA A 179 0.43 13.78 -0.34
C ALA A 179 1.92 13.82 -0.68
N GLU A 180 2.41 14.96 -1.17
CA GLU A 180 3.79 15.08 -1.71
C GLU A 180 4.86 14.67 -0.69
N ASP A 181 4.76 15.15 0.55
CA ASP A 181 5.71 14.81 1.62
C ASP A 181 5.70 13.32 1.94
N THR A 182 4.51 12.71 1.98
CA THR A 182 4.36 11.27 2.24
C THR A 182 4.97 10.45 1.11
N VAL A 183 4.70 10.81 -0.15
CA VAL A 183 5.30 10.18 -1.35
C VAL A 183 6.82 10.25 -1.27
N ARG A 184 7.38 11.44 -1.02
CA ARG A 184 8.83 11.65 -0.90
C ARG A 184 9.45 10.79 0.20
N SER A 185 8.79 10.71 1.35
CA SER A 185 9.27 9.94 2.50
C SER A 185 9.25 8.42 2.30
N LEU A 186 8.42 7.90 1.39
CA LEU A 186 8.30 6.48 1.07
C LEU A 186 9.17 6.06 -0.11
N ALA A 187 9.55 7.00 -0.99
CA ALA A 187 10.40 6.72 -2.15
C ALA A 187 11.74 6.06 -1.79
N ALA A 188 12.26 6.31 -0.59
CA ALA A 188 13.51 5.72 -0.11
C ALA A 188 13.35 4.27 0.40
N GLU A 189 12.13 3.76 0.56
CA GLU A 189 11.87 2.44 1.15
C GLU A 189 11.52 1.36 0.14
N VAL A 190 11.21 1.75 -1.09
CA VAL A 190 10.82 0.88 -2.21
C VAL A 190 11.82 0.98 -3.35
N ASP A 191 11.84 -0.03 -4.21
CA ASP A 191 12.70 0.01 -5.41
C ASP A 191 12.07 0.91 -6.48
N ASP A 192 10.73 0.94 -6.53
CA ASP A 192 9.96 1.81 -7.38
C ASP A 192 8.75 2.39 -6.64
N LEU A 193 8.52 3.68 -6.83
CA LEU A 193 7.33 4.38 -6.35
C LEU A 193 6.58 4.96 -7.55
N VAL A 194 5.35 4.50 -7.77
CA VAL A 194 4.51 4.94 -8.90
C VAL A 194 3.33 5.73 -8.34
N VAL A 195 3.35 7.04 -8.59
CA VAL A 195 2.33 7.98 -8.13
C VAL A 195 1.95 8.90 -9.29
N PRO A 196 0.86 8.61 -10.02
CA PRO A 196 0.44 9.40 -11.17
C PRO A 196 0.11 10.86 -10.83
N ALA A 197 -0.32 11.15 -9.59
CA ALA A 197 -0.59 12.51 -9.12
C ALA A 197 -0.18 12.74 -7.65
N ALA A 198 0.54 13.83 -7.38
CA ALA A 198 0.89 14.27 -6.03
C ALA A 198 0.56 15.78 -5.85
N PRO A 199 -0.74 16.13 -5.74
CA PRO A 199 -1.18 17.51 -5.68
C PRO A 199 -0.77 18.20 -4.38
N TRP A 200 -0.47 19.50 -4.46
CA TRP A 200 0.02 20.32 -3.35
C TRP A 200 -1.05 20.58 -2.26
N ASP A 201 -2.33 20.56 -2.63
CA ASP A 201 -3.49 20.80 -1.76
C ASP A 201 -4.15 19.49 -1.28
N PHE A 202 -3.37 18.43 -1.09
CA PHE A 202 -3.85 17.14 -0.62
C PHE A 202 -4.35 17.22 0.84
N ARG A 203 -5.64 16.97 1.07
CA ARG A 203 -6.22 16.87 2.44
C ARG A 203 -6.70 15.46 2.77
N ALA A 204 -7.35 14.80 1.81
CA ALA A 204 -7.84 13.43 1.96
C ALA A 204 -7.79 12.70 0.61
N VAL A 205 -7.71 11.36 0.64
CA VAL A 205 -7.74 10.55 -0.59
C VAL A 205 -9.03 10.77 -1.38
N GLY A 206 -10.18 10.75 -0.70
CA GLY A 206 -11.50 10.83 -1.33
C GLY A 206 -11.78 12.12 -2.11
N GLN A 207 -11.03 13.21 -1.89
CA GLN A 207 -11.21 14.45 -2.65
C GLN A 207 -10.83 14.31 -4.14
N TRP A 208 -10.06 13.26 -4.46
CA TRP A 208 -9.55 13.00 -5.80
C TRP A 208 -10.38 11.97 -6.57
N TYR A 209 -11.56 11.64 -6.06
CA TYR A 209 -12.50 10.68 -6.62
C TYR A 209 -13.90 11.29 -6.67
N ARG A 210 -14.62 11.12 -7.78
CA ARG A 210 -16.03 11.51 -7.91
C ARG A 210 -16.93 10.55 -7.15
N ASP A 211 -16.63 9.25 -7.25
CA ASP A 211 -17.21 8.18 -6.43
C ASP A 211 -16.12 7.57 -5.55
N PHE A 212 -16.33 7.68 -4.22
CA PHE A 212 -15.43 7.16 -3.20
C PHE A 212 -16.18 6.41 -2.10
N ASP A 213 -17.13 5.56 -2.50
CA ASP A 213 -17.95 4.79 -1.58
C ASP A 213 -17.12 3.96 -0.58
N GLN A 214 -17.66 3.82 0.63
CA GLN A 214 -17.06 2.98 1.65
C GLN A 214 -17.25 1.51 1.30
N LEU A 215 -16.14 0.81 1.04
CA LEU A 215 -16.16 -0.63 0.80
C LEU A 215 -16.30 -1.40 2.11
N THR A 216 -16.93 -2.57 2.02
CA THR A 216 -17.11 -3.56 3.09
C THR A 216 -16.13 -4.73 2.94
N ASP A 217 -16.06 -5.59 3.96
CA ASP A 217 -15.25 -6.81 3.88
C ASP A 217 -15.78 -7.79 2.80
N ARG A 218 -17.09 -7.75 2.51
CA ARG A 218 -17.72 -8.54 1.44
C ARG A 218 -17.32 -8.04 0.04
N ASP A 219 -17.15 -6.74 -0.12
CA ASP A 219 -16.68 -6.19 -1.40
C ASP A 219 -15.26 -6.67 -1.70
N VAL A 220 -14.40 -6.73 -0.68
CA VAL A 220 -13.03 -7.27 -0.81
C VAL A 220 -13.06 -8.71 -1.31
N THR A 221 -13.82 -9.60 -0.66
CA THR A 221 -13.90 -11.01 -1.09
C THR A 221 -14.48 -11.14 -2.50
N GLY A 222 -15.49 -10.34 -2.85
CA GLY A 222 -16.06 -10.31 -4.20
C GLY A 222 -15.06 -9.90 -5.27
N TRP A 223 -14.16 -8.94 -4.99
CA TRP A 223 -13.07 -8.58 -5.91
C TRP A 223 -12.03 -9.69 -6.04
N LEU A 224 -11.66 -10.36 -4.94
CA LEU A 224 -10.70 -11.47 -4.97
C LEU A 224 -11.24 -12.67 -5.76
N GLU A 225 -12.52 -13.02 -5.61
CA GLU A 225 -13.19 -14.06 -6.40
C GLU A 225 -13.19 -13.74 -7.91
N ARG A 226 -13.46 -12.49 -8.27
CA ARG A 226 -13.40 -12.01 -9.66
C ARG A 226 -11.98 -12.09 -10.24
N ALA A 227 -10.95 -11.84 -9.42
CA ALA A 227 -9.57 -11.98 -9.86
C ALA A 227 -9.18 -13.45 -10.09
N GLY A 228 -9.61 -14.35 -9.20
CA GLY A 228 -9.34 -15.79 -9.30
C GLY A 228 -10.01 -16.48 -10.49
N THR A 229 -11.14 -15.95 -10.98
CA THR A 229 -11.86 -16.46 -12.15
C THR A 229 -11.37 -15.90 -13.49
N ALA A 230 -10.54 -14.85 -13.47
CA ALA A 230 -10.02 -14.18 -14.65
C ALA A 230 -8.62 -14.67 -15.10
N THR A 231 -8.09 -15.72 -14.46
CA THR A 231 -6.79 -16.36 -14.76
C THR A 231 -7.01 -17.66 -15.53
#